data_AF-A0A429YUJ0-F1
#
_entry.id   AF-A0A429YUJ0-F1
#
_cell.length_a   1.000
_cell.length_b   1.000
_cell.length_c   1.000
_cell.angle_alpha   90.00
_cell.angle_beta   90.00
_cell.angle_gamma   90.00
#
_symmetry.space_group_name_H-M   'P 1'
#
loop_
_entity.id
_entity.type
_entity.pdbx_description
1 polymer ?
#
loop_
_entity_poly.entity_id
_entity_poly.type
_entity_poly.pdbx_seq_one_letter_code
_entity_poly.pdbx_strand_id
1 'polypeptide(L)'
;MPVGVFGDQVAPPGDGFHWTGPYKSWEARCAECHATGYSRTYSAATNSYAPKMAEIGVGCEACHGLGAAHVAQARGGGQREITPGLTARGLTVDVAASQQAEVMQCLTCHSRREAMQDGNPLPGTDYHDAFSIALLRQGLYHPDGSILDEVFEGGSFLQSKMHARGVRCSTCHEPHSATLKAEGNAVCTQCHSPGGNSEFPSLMLKVYDGPEHHFHVEGGAGAQCVSCHMIERTYMGIDTRRDHSFRVPRPDLAPTGSPNACTDCHADRSAEWAVEELARRFPASSHRGPHHATTFAAARRSPQGQAPALLDIAERAETSAIVRATALELIGAVQDRPSAERVGRLLSDAEPLVRAAAAGILPTLPPDERLSMLRPLLSDPLRAVREAAARALLDVAARPG
;
A
#
# COMPACT_ATOMS: atom_id res chain seq x y z
N MET A 1 15.28 -25.02 -2.64
CA MET A 1 15.83 -23.96 -3.51
C MET A 1 14.63 -23.19 -4.04
N PRO A 2 14.40 -21.93 -3.65
CA PRO A 2 13.32 -21.16 -4.24
C PRO A 2 13.67 -20.95 -5.70
N VAL A 3 12.79 -21.41 -6.60
CA VAL A 3 12.84 -21.07 -8.02
C VAL A 3 12.73 -19.54 -8.06
N GLY A 4 13.81 -18.86 -8.47
CA GLY A 4 13.78 -17.41 -8.61
C GLY A 4 12.62 -17.00 -9.52
N VAL A 5 12.19 -15.74 -9.41
CA VAL A 5 11.11 -15.12 -10.21
C VAL A 5 11.26 -15.33 -11.74
N PHE A 6 12.44 -15.76 -12.21
CA PHE A 6 12.75 -16.03 -13.62
C PHE A 6 12.97 -17.51 -13.99
N GLY A 7 12.82 -18.46 -13.05
CA GLY A 7 13.27 -19.83 -13.25
C GLY A 7 14.77 -19.92 -13.59
N ASP A 8 15.23 -21.11 -13.97
CA ASP A 8 16.61 -21.31 -14.49
C ASP A 8 16.76 -20.84 -15.95
N GLN A 9 15.75 -20.15 -16.50
CA GLN A 9 15.75 -19.72 -17.89
C GLN A 9 16.33 -18.31 -18.02
N VAL A 10 17.57 -18.24 -18.52
CA VAL A 10 18.18 -16.98 -18.94
C VAL A 10 17.44 -16.49 -20.18
N ALA A 11 16.68 -15.40 -20.03
CA ALA A 11 16.04 -14.72 -21.15
C ALA A 11 17.09 -14.41 -22.23
N PRO A 12 16.84 -14.66 -23.54
CA PRO A 12 17.86 -14.49 -24.57
C PRO A 12 18.19 -13.01 -24.82
N PRO A 13 19.38 -12.68 -25.38
CA PRO A 13 19.66 -11.31 -25.82
C PRO A 13 18.57 -10.76 -26.74
N GLY A 14 18.15 -9.52 -26.49
CA GLY A 14 17.01 -8.89 -27.19
C GLY A 14 15.66 -9.07 -26.49
N ASP A 15 15.56 -9.96 -25.51
CA ASP A 15 14.39 -10.07 -24.64
C ASP A 15 14.35 -8.92 -23.62
N GLY A 16 13.13 -8.46 -23.30
CA GLY A 16 12.90 -7.40 -22.32
C GLY A 16 13.48 -7.69 -20.93
N PHE A 17 13.47 -8.97 -20.54
CA PHE A 17 13.93 -9.50 -19.25
C PHE A 17 15.38 -10.01 -19.27
N HIS A 18 16.07 -9.96 -20.42
CA HIS A 18 17.52 -10.16 -20.44
C HIS A 18 18.19 -9.10 -19.55
N TRP A 19 19.38 -9.39 -19.02
CA TRP A 19 20.06 -8.44 -18.11
C TRP A 19 20.50 -7.14 -18.80
N THR A 20 20.62 -7.14 -20.13
CA THR A 20 20.77 -5.91 -20.94
C THR A 20 19.44 -5.35 -21.46
N GLY A 21 18.31 -5.96 -21.10
CA GLY A 21 16.99 -5.60 -21.58
C GLY A 21 16.42 -4.39 -20.84
N PRO A 22 15.44 -3.69 -21.45
CA PRO A 22 14.83 -2.49 -20.87
C PRO A 22 14.12 -2.72 -19.54
N TYR A 23 13.78 -3.97 -19.18
CA TYR A 23 13.17 -4.24 -17.89
C TYR A 23 14.15 -4.09 -16.73
N LYS A 24 15.46 -4.29 -16.93
CA LYS A 24 16.47 -4.25 -15.86
C LYS A 24 17.31 -2.97 -15.85
N SER A 25 16.83 -1.88 -16.43
CA SER A 25 17.52 -0.59 -16.39
C SER A 25 17.31 0.12 -15.04
N TRP A 26 18.41 0.66 -14.50
CA TRP A 26 18.39 1.42 -13.26
C TRP A 26 17.50 2.66 -13.40
N GLU A 27 17.54 3.31 -14.56
CA GLU A 27 16.82 4.54 -14.89
C GLU A 27 15.30 4.33 -14.86
N ALA A 28 14.80 3.18 -15.31
CA ALA A 28 13.37 2.91 -15.35
C ALA A 28 12.84 2.35 -14.04
N ARG A 29 13.62 1.51 -13.35
CA ARG A 29 13.13 0.66 -12.25
C ARG A 29 13.59 1.06 -10.86
N CYS A 30 14.79 1.62 -10.73
CA CYS A 30 15.44 1.77 -9.43
C CYS A 30 15.58 3.25 -9.03
N ALA A 31 15.99 4.10 -9.97
CA ALA A 31 16.37 5.48 -9.70
C ALA A 31 15.25 6.28 -9.01
N GLU A 32 13.99 6.03 -9.32
CA GLU A 32 12.87 6.72 -8.67
C GLU A 32 12.72 6.38 -7.17
N CYS A 33 13.28 5.30 -6.65
CA CYS A 33 13.31 5.09 -5.19
C CYS A 33 14.70 5.36 -4.59
N HIS A 34 15.73 5.51 -5.43
CA HIS A 34 17.13 5.47 -5.03
C HIS A 34 17.95 6.68 -5.51
N ALA A 35 17.29 7.76 -5.93
CA ALA A 35 17.93 9.02 -6.27
C ALA A 35 17.05 10.18 -5.78
N THR A 36 17.66 11.34 -5.58
CA THR A 36 16.97 12.56 -5.13
C THR A 36 16.93 13.57 -6.28
N GLY A 37 15.77 14.17 -6.51
CA GLY A 37 15.55 15.10 -7.63
C GLY A 37 15.69 14.43 -9.00
N TYR A 38 15.25 13.18 -9.12
CA TYR A 38 15.44 12.37 -10.32
C TYR A 38 14.46 12.70 -11.45
N SER A 39 14.95 12.76 -12.69
CA SER A 39 14.16 12.70 -13.92
C SER A 39 14.81 11.69 -14.87
N ARG A 40 13.98 10.84 -15.52
CA ARG A 40 14.48 9.81 -16.45
C ARG A 40 14.96 10.43 -17.75
N THR A 41 14.28 11.49 -18.21
CA THR A 41 14.51 12.13 -19.52
C THR A 41 14.63 11.08 -20.62
N TYR A 42 13.62 10.21 -20.72
CA TYR A 42 13.59 9.14 -21.73
C TYR A 42 13.18 9.69 -23.10
N SER A 43 13.94 9.34 -24.13
CA SER A 43 13.62 9.65 -25.53
C SER A 43 13.16 8.39 -26.25
N ALA A 44 11.89 8.36 -26.65
CA ALA A 44 11.35 7.26 -27.46
C ALA A 44 11.97 7.20 -28.88
N ALA A 45 12.40 8.35 -29.43
CA ALA A 45 12.99 8.43 -30.76
C ALA A 45 14.37 7.78 -30.84
N THR A 46 15.16 7.88 -29.77
CA THR A 46 16.51 7.31 -29.68
C THR A 46 16.59 6.09 -28.77
N ASN A 47 15.47 5.70 -28.15
CA ASN A 47 15.38 4.61 -27.17
C ASN A 47 16.48 4.71 -26.08
N SER A 48 16.65 5.89 -25.50
CA SER A 48 17.74 6.19 -24.58
C SER A 48 17.29 7.06 -23.41
N TYR A 49 17.94 6.87 -22.25
CA TYR A 49 17.79 7.72 -21.06
C TYR A 49 18.88 8.79 -21.02
N ALA A 50 18.54 9.97 -20.49
CA ALA A 50 19.50 11.03 -20.17
C ALA A 50 19.25 11.53 -18.74
N PRO A 51 19.40 10.66 -17.73
CA PRO A 51 18.89 10.91 -16.40
C PRO A 51 19.55 12.11 -15.73
N LYS A 52 18.77 12.85 -14.95
CA LYS A 52 19.26 13.93 -14.07
C LYS A 52 18.91 13.58 -12.64
N MET A 53 19.81 13.87 -11.71
CA MET A 53 19.58 13.74 -10.28
C MET A 53 20.48 14.72 -9.53
N ALA A 54 20.06 15.15 -8.34
CA ALA A 54 20.89 15.94 -7.45
C ALA A 54 21.94 15.06 -6.74
N GLU A 55 21.53 13.86 -6.34
CA GLU A 55 22.38 12.88 -5.68
C GLU A 55 21.81 11.45 -5.83
N ILE A 56 22.69 10.45 -5.67
CA ILE A 56 22.31 9.05 -5.55
C ILE A 56 21.97 8.77 -4.09
N GLY A 57 20.87 8.05 -3.87
CA GLY A 57 20.34 7.73 -2.56
C GLY A 57 19.12 8.58 -2.19
N VAL A 58 18.58 8.28 -1.02
CA VAL A 58 17.46 9.01 -0.42
C VAL A 58 18.05 10.07 0.51
N GLY A 59 18.25 11.27 -0.02
CA GLY A 59 18.77 12.41 0.73
C GLY A 59 17.67 13.19 1.46
N CYS A 60 18.06 14.23 2.17
CA CYS A 60 17.13 15.07 2.95
C CYS A 60 15.99 15.61 2.08
N GLU A 61 16.33 16.07 0.87
CA GLU A 61 15.39 16.69 -0.07
C GLU A 61 14.45 15.68 -0.73
N ALA A 62 14.68 14.37 -0.61
CA ALA A 62 13.75 13.33 -1.09
C ALA A 62 12.48 13.27 -0.24
N CYS A 63 12.55 13.69 1.03
CA CYS A 63 11.41 13.75 1.94
C CYS A 63 10.99 15.20 2.22
N HIS A 64 11.95 16.08 2.49
CA HIS A 64 11.69 17.44 2.95
C HIS A 64 11.56 18.48 1.84
N GLY A 65 11.67 18.05 0.58
CA GLY A 65 11.60 18.95 -0.58
C GLY A 65 12.82 19.87 -0.69
N LEU A 66 12.73 20.91 -1.52
CA LEU A 66 13.88 21.73 -1.87
C LEU A 66 14.39 22.54 -0.66
N GLY A 67 15.69 22.44 -0.39
CA GLY A 67 16.37 23.01 0.77
C GLY A 67 17.15 24.29 0.50
N ALA A 68 17.16 24.82 -0.72
CA ALA A 68 17.94 26.01 -1.06
C ALA A 68 17.58 27.23 -0.18
N ALA A 69 16.29 27.47 0.05
CA ALA A 69 15.83 28.54 0.93
C ALA A 69 16.14 28.26 2.41
N HIS A 70 15.98 27.01 2.84
CA HIS A 70 16.40 26.55 4.18
C HIS A 70 17.87 26.87 4.46
N VAL A 71 18.77 26.55 3.53
CA VAL A 71 20.21 26.83 3.67
C VAL A 71 20.50 28.33 3.68
N ALA A 72 19.83 29.12 2.83
CA ALA A 72 19.99 30.56 2.81
C ALA A 72 19.56 31.20 4.15
N GLN A 73 18.44 30.76 4.72
CA GLN A 73 17.96 31.19 6.03
C GLN A 73 18.94 30.82 7.15
N ALA A 74 19.45 29.57 7.15
CA ALA A 74 20.39 29.10 8.16
C ALA A 74 21.72 29.88 8.15
N ARG A 75 22.21 30.26 6.96
CA ARG A 75 23.45 31.05 6.79
C ARG A 75 23.28 32.54 7.05
N GLY A 76 22.08 33.08 6.79
CA GLY A 76 21.81 34.52 6.86
C GLY A 76 21.72 35.11 8.26
N GLY A 77 21.66 34.30 9.33
CA GLY A 77 21.66 34.75 10.73
C GLY A 77 20.47 35.64 11.15
N GLY A 78 19.48 35.85 10.28
CA GLY A 78 18.36 36.76 10.45
C GLY A 78 17.01 36.07 10.67
N GLN A 79 15.99 36.86 10.99
CA GLN A 79 14.63 36.39 11.30
C GLN A 79 14.07 35.47 10.21
N ARG A 80 13.37 34.41 10.63
CA ARG A 80 12.65 33.49 9.75
C ARG A 80 11.53 34.25 9.04
N GLU A 81 11.79 34.74 7.84
CA GLU A 81 10.72 35.23 6.98
C GLU A 81 9.88 34.04 6.51
N ILE A 82 8.58 34.10 6.82
CA ILE A 82 7.62 33.14 6.29
C ILE A 82 7.37 33.50 4.83
N THR A 83 8.07 32.82 3.92
CA THR A 83 7.83 32.94 2.50
C THR A 83 6.60 32.10 2.13
N PRO A 84 5.60 32.66 1.39
CA PRO A 84 4.47 31.88 0.90
C PRO A 84 4.95 30.64 0.13
N GLY A 85 4.39 29.47 0.47
CA GLY A 85 4.77 28.18 -0.14
C GLY A 85 5.97 27.49 0.51
N LEU A 86 6.60 28.08 1.54
CA LEU A 86 7.64 27.45 2.34
C LEU A 86 7.20 27.25 3.80
N THR A 87 7.74 26.22 4.44
CA THR A 87 7.63 26.06 5.89
C THR A 87 8.40 27.15 6.62
N ALA A 88 8.18 27.27 7.93
CA ALA A 88 8.96 28.17 8.79
C ALA A 88 10.47 27.85 8.82
N ARG A 89 10.90 26.70 8.26
CA ARG A 89 12.29 26.31 8.10
C ARG A 89 12.82 26.53 6.68
N GLY A 90 12.04 27.12 5.77
CA GLY A 90 12.44 27.35 4.38
C GLY A 90 12.43 26.10 3.50
N LEU A 91 11.66 25.07 3.88
CA LEU A 91 11.47 23.84 3.10
C LEU A 91 10.17 23.92 2.29
N THR A 92 10.07 23.23 1.15
CA THR A 92 8.87 23.26 0.30
C THR A 92 7.73 22.36 0.77
N VAL A 93 7.99 21.44 1.70
CA VAL A 93 6.97 20.57 2.28
C VAL A 93 7.15 20.44 3.79
N ASP A 94 6.02 20.33 4.50
CA ASP A 94 5.99 19.88 5.89
C ASP A 94 5.43 18.46 5.95
N VAL A 95 6.33 17.47 5.91
CA VAL A 95 5.98 16.05 5.98
C VAL A 95 5.27 15.71 7.29
N ALA A 96 5.54 16.47 8.37
CA ALA A 96 4.95 16.23 9.68
C ALA A 96 3.56 16.86 9.86
N ALA A 97 3.09 17.66 8.90
CA ALA A 97 1.85 18.44 9.00
C ALA A 97 0.60 17.58 9.22
N SER A 98 0.57 16.36 8.69
CA SER A 98 -0.51 15.41 8.91
C SER A 98 -0.03 13.97 8.76
N GLN A 99 -0.82 13.02 9.26
CA GLN A 99 -0.59 11.59 9.01
C GLN A 99 -0.54 11.29 7.51
N GLN A 100 -1.50 11.83 6.76
CA GLN A 100 -1.59 11.61 5.31
C GLN A 100 -0.33 12.12 4.59
N ALA A 101 0.15 13.32 4.93
CA ALA A 101 1.36 13.90 4.34
C ALA A 101 2.58 13.00 4.58
N GLU A 102 2.76 12.50 5.80
CA GLU A 102 3.88 11.63 6.14
C GLU A 102 3.78 10.26 5.47
N VAL A 103 2.65 9.58 5.63
CA VAL A 103 2.44 8.23 5.11
C VAL A 103 2.63 8.24 3.60
N MET A 104 1.99 9.17 2.89
CA MET A 104 2.10 9.25 1.45
C MET A 104 3.50 9.59 0.97
N GLN A 105 4.26 10.42 1.70
CA GLN A 105 5.66 10.69 1.39
C GLN A 105 6.51 9.41 1.51
N CYS A 106 6.30 8.58 2.54
CA CYS A 106 6.98 7.28 2.66
C CYS A 106 6.57 6.29 1.56
N LEU A 107 5.29 6.29 1.17
CA LEU A 107 4.77 5.38 0.14
C LEU A 107 5.29 5.71 -1.27
N THR A 108 5.84 6.91 -1.48
CA THR A 108 6.59 7.23 -2.71
C THR A 108 7.81 6.34 -2.93
N CYS A 109 8.20 5.51 -1.97
CA CYS A 109 9.22 4.47 -2.14
C CYS A 109 8.73 3.11 -1.62
N HIS A 110 8.14 3.07 -0.42
CA HIS A 110 7.73 1.85 0.27
C HIS A 110 6.36 1.30 -0.19
N SER A 111 6.13 1.30 -1.50
CA SER A 111 4.95 0.69 -2.11
C SER A 111 5.24 0.28 -3.55
N ARG A 112 4.58 -0.79 -4.01
CA ARG A 112 4.49 -1.05 -5.45
C ARG A 112 3.45 -0.13 -6.07
N ARG A 113 3.90 0.65 -7.05
CA ARG A 113 3.12 1.70 -7.69
C ARG A 113 3.57 1.92 -9.13
N GLU A 114 2.69 2.51 -9.93
CA GLU A 114 2.98 3.04 -11.25
C GLU A 114 3.19 4.55 -11.15
N ALA A 115 4.32 5.04 -11.67
CA ALA A 115 4.61 6.47 -11.76
C ALA A 115 3.92 7.09 -12.99
N MET A 116 3.27 8.23 -12.78
CA MET A 116 2.56 8.98 -13.83
C MET A 116 3.38 10.16 -14.37
N GLN A 117 4.58 10.37 -13.84
CA GLN A 117 5.45 11.50 -14.14
C GLN A 117 6.88 11.03 -14.45
N ASP A 118 7.69 11.93 -15.00
CA ASP A 118 9.07 11.65 -15.38
C ASP A 118 10.02 11.74 -14.19
N GLY A 119 10.00 10.71 -13.33
CA GLY A 119 10.93 10.53 -12.22
C GLY A 119 10.28 10.82 -10.87
N ASN A 120 11.04 11.38 -9.94
CA ASN A 120 10.51 11.70 -8.61
C ASN A 120 9.63 12.95 -8.66
N PRO A 121 8.42 12.92 -8.10
CA PRO A 121 7.67 14.14 -7.87
C PRO A 121 8.40 15.00 -6.82
N LEU A 122 8.21 16.32 -6.89
CA LEU A 122 8.62 17.18 -5.78
C LEU A 122 7.90 16.74 -4.50
N PRO A 123 8.60 16.51 -3.38
CA PRO A 123 7.95 16.16 -2.11
C PRO A 123 6.87 17.16 -1.73
N GLY A 124 5.74 16.65 -1.24
CA GLY A 124 4.51 17.41 -1.04
C GLY A 124 3.54 17.42 -2.24
N THR A 125 3.94 16.90 -3.40
CA THR A 125 2.99 16.54 -4.48
C THR A 125 2.03 15.48 -3.95
N ASP A 126 0.74 15.61 -4.24
CA ASP A 126 -0.25 14.60 -3.85
C ASP A 126 0.14 13.24 -4.45
N TYR A 127 0.09 12.20 -3.63
CA TYR A 127 0.47 10.85 -4.06
C TYR A 127 -0.35 10.40 -5.27
N HIS A 128 -1.64 10.71 -5.32
CA HIS A 128 -2.52 10.34 -6.43
C HIS A 128 -2.40 11.27 -7.64
N ASP A 129 -1.58 12.33 -7.57
CA ASP A 129 -1.16 13.10 -8.75
C ASP A 129 0.13 12.57 -9.39
N ALA A 130 0.92 11.81 -8.63
CA ALA A 130 2.21 11.27 -9.06
C ALA A 130 2.18 9.75 -9.31
N PHE A 131 1.32 9.02 -8.60
CA PHE A 131 1.36 7.57 -8.50
C PHE A 131 -0.03 6.91 -8.48
N SER A 132 -0.10 5.71 -9.04
CA SER A 132 -1.15 4.73 -8.76
C SER A 132 -0.57 3.56 -7.99
N ILE A 133 -1.01 3.35 -6.74
CA ILE A 133 -0.56 2.20 -5.94
C ILE A 133 -1.20 0.91 -6.47
N ALA A 134 -0.44 -0.19 -6.45
CA ALA A 134 -0.99 -1.50 -6.75
C ALA A 134 -2.02 -1.91 -5.69
N LEU A 135 -3.23 -2.22 -6.15
CA LEU A 135 -4.31 -2.80 -5.33
C LEU A 135 -3.95 -4.22 -4.89
N LEU A 136 -4.84 -4.86 -4.12
CA LEU A 136 -4.64 -6.22 -3.58
C LEU A 136 -4.86 -7.29 -4.66
N ARG A 137 -4.09 -7.20 -5.75
CA ARG A 137 -4.15 -8.06 -6.93
C ARG A 137 -3.63 -9.46 -6.62
N GLN A 138 -4.19 -10.46 -7.33
CA GLN A 138 -3.64 -11.81 -7.33
C GLN A 138 -2.21 -11.81 -7.85
N GLY A 139 -1.34 -12.61 -7.23
CA GLY A 139 0.10 -12.64 -7.52
C GLY A 139 0.92 -11.58 -6.76
N LEU A 140 0.28 -10.52 -6.25
CA LEU A 140 0.94 -9.47 -5.46
C LEU A 140 0.58 -9.56 -3.96
N TYR A 141 -0.66 -9.93 -3.66
CA TYR A 141 -1.16 -10.07 -2.29
C TYR A 141 -1.92 -11.39 -2.08
N HIS A 142 -1.82 -11.94 -0.88
CA HIS A 142 -2.71 -13.00 -0.42
C HIS A 142 -4.18 -12.50 -0.39
N PRO A 143 -5.19 -13.37 -0.39
CA PRO A 143 -6.59 -12.93 -0.38
C PRO A 143 -6.95 -12.10 0.84
N ASP A 144 -6.32 -12.37 1.99
CA ASP A 144 -6.46 -11.52 3.17
C ASP A 144 -5.82 -10.14 3.02
N GLY A 145 -5.02 -9.89 1.98
CA GLY A 145 -4.35 -8.62 1.72
C GLY A 145 -2.97 -8.51 2.36
N SER A 146 -2.46 -9.59 2.97
CA SER A 146 -1.06 -9.66 3.39
C SER A 146 -0.15 -9.79 2.16
N ILE A 147 1.09 -9.37 2.32
CA ILE A 147 2.06 -9.33 1.23
C ILE A 147 2.38 -10.74 0.72
N LEU A 148 2.31 -10.94 -0.60
CA LEU A 148 2.69 -12.19 -1.26
C LEU A 148 3.99 -12.02 -2.07
N ASP A 149 4.17 -10.88 -2.73
CA ASP A 149 5.31 -10.59 -3.59
C ASP A 149 5.80 -9.14 -3.37
N GLU A 150 6.70 -8.63 -4.21
CA GLU A 150 7.34 -7.31 -4.13
C GLU A 150 6.33 -6.15 -4.22
N VAL A 151 5.58 -5.92 -3.13
CA VAL A 151 4.61 -4.83 -2.96
C VAL A 151 5.00 -3.85 -1.85
N PHE A 152 6.03 -4.20 -1.10
CA PHE A 152 6.48 -3.47 0.09
C PHE A 152 5.35 -3.30 1.11
N GLU A 153 5.53 -2.38 2.05
CA GLU A 153 4.74 -2.37 3.27
C GLU A 153 3.51 -1.47 3.15
N GLY A 154 3.52 -0.54 2.19
CA GLY A 154 2.52 0.51 2.06
C GLY A 154 1.10 0.02 1.90
N GLY A 155 0.85 -0.89 0.96
CA GLY A 155 -0.49 -1.43 0.76
C GLY A 155 -1.00 -2.23 1.96
N SER A 156 -0.10 -2.90 2.70
CA SER A 156 -0.42 -3.59 3.94
C SER A 156 -0.75 -2.59 5.07
N PHE A 157 0.05 -1.53 5.21
CA PHE A 157 -0.16 -0.46 6.19
C PHE A 157 -1.49 0.28 6.00
N LEU A 158 -1.84 0.62 4.75
CA LEU A 158 -3.10 1.31 4.42
C LEU A 158 -4.36 0.50 4.81
N GLN A 159 -4.24 -0.83 4.93
CA GLN A 159 -5.32 -1.70 5.40
C GLN A 159 -5.46 -1.72 6.92
N SER A 160 -4.44 -1.29 7.65
CA SER A 160 -4.36 -1.50 9.09
C SER A 160 -5.32 -0.62 9.89
N LYS A 161 -5.77 -1.15 11.03
CA LYS A 161 -6.51 -0.35 12.03
C LYS A 161 -5.66 0.79 12.58
N MET A 162 -4.32 0.62 12.63
CA MET A 162 -3.38 1.65 13.07
C MET A 162 -3.43 2.86 12.14
N HIS A 163 -3.33 2.65 10.82
CA HIS A 163 -3.49 3.71 9.82
C HIS A 163 -4.87 4.39 9.95
N ALA A 164 -5.95 3.62 10.06
CA ALA A 164 -7.30 4.18 10.24
C ALA A 164 -7.49 4.99 11.54
N ARG A 165 -6.54 4.92 12.49
CA ARG A 165 -6.59 5.60 13.79
C ARG A 165 -5.51 6.68 13.96
N GLY A 166 -4.84 7.09 12.89
CA GLY A 166 -3.90 8.21 12.92
C GLY A 166 -2.43 7.83 13.12
N VAL A 167 -2.10 6.54 13.26
CA VAL A 167 -0.72 6.07 13.37
C VAL A 167 0.01 6.28 12.04
N ARG A 168 1.26 6.73 12.09
CA ARG A 168 2.12 6.97 10.92
C ARG A 168 3.44 6.23 11.03
N CYS A 169 4.24 6.24 9.97
CA CYS A 169 5.50 5.52 9.90
C CYS A 169 6.45 5.92 11.04
N SER A 170 6.56 7.22 11.28
CA SER A 170 7.37 7.83 12.34
C SER A 170 6.83 7.60 13.74
N THR A 171 5.63 7.02 13.91
CA THR A 171 5.19 6.55 15.24
C THR A 171 6.05 5.38 15.73
N CYS A 172 6.56 4.55 14.81
CA CYS A 172 7.38 3.38 15.13
C CYS A 172 8.84 3.51 14.68
N HIS A 173 9.10 4.22 13.57
CA HIS A 173 10.43 4.40 13.00
C HIS A 173 11.04 5.77 13.35
N GLU A 174 12.36 5.82 13.49
CA GLU A 174 13.13 7.06 13.50
C GLU A 174 13.67 7.31 12.08
N PRO A 175 13.03 8.20 11.29
CA PRO A 175 13.33 8.33 9.85
C PRO A 175 14.77 8.80 9.55
N HIS A 176 15.44 9.50 10.47
CA HIS A 176 16.80 9.99 10.24
C HIS A 176 17.90 8.94 10.51
N SER A 177 17.59 7.89 11.26
CA SER A 177 18.52 6.78 11.52
C SER A 177 18.10 5.49 10.83
N ALA A 178 16.89 5.46 10.26
CA ALA A 178 16.26 4.28 9.69
C ALA A 178 16.14 3.09 10.68
N THR A 179 16.05 3.38 11.98
CA THR A 179 15.84 2.35 13.02
C THR A 179 14.43 2.43 13.61
N LEU A 180 14.10 1.48 14.48
CA LEU A 180 12.92 1.58 15.34
C LEU A 180 13.17 2.58 16.48
N LYS A 181 12.11 3.22 16.95
CA LYS A 181 12.14 4.12 18.13
C LYS A 181 12.32 3.39 19.45
N ALA A 182 11.97 2.10 19.49
CA ALA A 182 12.09 1.25 20.65
C ALA A 182 12.39 -0.20 20.21
N GLU A 183 13.04 -0.97 21.07
CA GLU A 183 13.49 -2.33 20.77
C GLU A 183 12.44 -3.39 21.13
N GLY A 184 12.36 -4.46 20.34
CA GLY A 184 11.49 -5.60 20.59
C GLY A 184 10.02 -5.19 20.79
N ASN A 185 9.35 -5.79 21.77
CA ASN A 185 7.94 -5.50 22.08
C ASN A 185 7.69 -4.05 22.54
N ALA A 186 8.72 -3.29 22.95
CA ALA A 186 8.56 -1.92 23.39
C ALA A 186 7.99 -0.99 22.30
N VAL A 187 8.23 -1.30 21.02
CA VAL A 187 7.63 -0.56 19.89
C VAL A 187 6.11 -0.70 19.83
N CYS A 188 5.57 -1.81 20.36
CA CYS A 188 4.13 -2.05 20.45
C CYS A 188 3.56 -1.57 21.79
N THR A 189 4.26 -1.85 22.90
CA THR A 189 3.78 -1.57 24.27
C THR A 189 3.86 -0.10 24.67
N GLN A 190 4.54 0.75 23.90
CA GLN A 190 4.39 2.22 24.00
C GLN A 190 2.93 2.68 23.85
N CYS A 191 2.07 1.87 23.23
CA CYS A 191 0.63 2.11 23.09
C CYS A 191 -0.21 0.96 23.67
N HIS A 192 0.17 -0.29 23.37
CA HIS A 192 -0.56 -1.48 23.79
C HIS A 192 -0.10 -1.96 25.18
N SER A 193 -0.45 -1.20 26.20
CA SER A 193 -0.13 -1.48 27.60
C SER A 193 -1.22 -0.92 28.53
N PRO A 194 -1.16 -1.19 29.85
CA PRO A 194 -2.03 -0.52 30.81
C PRO A 194 -1.84 1.00 30.87
N GLY A 195 -0.63 1.49 30.51
CA GLY A 195 -0.33 2.92 30.45
C GLY A 195 -0.95 3.61 29.22
N GLY A 196 -1.17 2.86 28.14
CA GLY A 196 -1.75 3.39 26.91
C GLY A 196 -0.85 4.43 26.22
N ASN A 197 -1.46 5.22 25.33
CA ASN A 197 -0.87 6.41 24.74
C ASN A 197 -1.97 7.48 24.61
N SER A 198 -1.71 8.68 25.12
CA SER A 198 -2.70 9.77 25.14
C SER A 198 -3.09 10.29 23.76
N GLU A 199 -2.26 10.09 22.74
CA GLU A 199 -2.60 10.38 21.34
C GLU A 199 -3.69 9.44 20.80
N PHE A 200 -3.86 8.26 21.41
CA PHE A 200 -4.77 7.22 20.96
C PHE A 200 -5.72 6.76 22.09
N PRO A 201 -6.65 7.62 22.54
CA PRO A 201 -7.51 7.35 23.70
C PRO A 201 -8.50 6.18 23.48
N SER A 202 -8.67 5.71 22.23
CA SER A 202 -9.52 4.56 21.89
C SER A 202 -8.86 3.20 22.14
N LEU A 203 -7.62 3.17 22.62
CA LEU A 203 -6.89 1.94 22.92
C LEU A 203 -7.54 1.17 24.07
N MET A 204 -7.64 -0.14 23.91
CA MET A 204 -8.00 -1.03 25.01
C MET A 204 -6.77 -1.23 25.89
N LEU A 205 -6.83 -0.76 27.13
CA LEU A 205 -5.73 -0.85 28.09
C LEU A 205 -5.70 -2.23 28.73
N LYS A 206 -4.58 -2.94 28.55
CA LYS A 206 -4.35 -4.29 29.08
C LYS A 206 -2.85 -4.59 29.07
N VAL A 207 -2.42 -5.57 29.86
CA VAL A 207 -1.12 -6.22 29.69
C VAL A 207 -1.20 -7.13 28.45
N TYR A 208 -0.55 -6.72 27.35
CA TYR A 208 -0.44 -7.51 26.11
C TYR A 208 0.88 -8.27 26.03
N ASP A 209 1.96 -7.70 26.54
CA ASP A 209 3.27 -8.34 26.61
C ASP A 209 3.39 -9.15 27.90
N GLY A 210 2.64 -10.24 27.97
CA GLY A 210 2.64 -11.16 29.10
C GLY A 210 2.15 -12.56 28.69
N PRO A 211 2.50 -13.60 29.44
CA PRO A 211 2.22 -14.99 29.10
C PRO A 211 0.73 -15.30 29.01
N GLU A 212 -0.13 -14.52 29.65
CA GLU A 212 -1.59 -14.62 29.56
C GLU A 212 -2.17 -14.09 28.25
N HIS A 213 -1.37 -13.40 27.43
CA HIS A 213 -1.77 -12.95 26.10
C HIS A 213 -1.05 -13.71 25.00
N HIS A 214 0.29 -13.80 25.05
CA HIS A 214 1.04 -14.48 24.00
C HIS A 214 1.07 -16.00 24.16
N PHE A 215 0.89 -16.55 25.37
CA PHE A 215 0.89 -17.99 25.66
C PHE A 215 2.15 -18.76 25.22
N HIS A 216 3.28 -18.05 25.20
CA HIS A 216 4.60 -18.59 24.85
C HIS A 216 5.55 -18.42 26.04
N VAL A 217 6.73 -19.04 25.97
CA VAL A 217 7.79 -18.83 26.96
C VAL A 217 8.27 -17.37 26.88
N GLU A 218 8.34 -16.70 28.02
CA GLU A 218 8.83 -15.32 28.13
C GLU A 218 10.24 -15.19 27.54
N GLY A 219 10.49 -14.10 26.81
CA GLY A 219 11.76 -13.86 26.10
C GLY A 219 11.98 -14.74 24.87
N GLY A 220 11.12 -15.72 24.59
CA GLY A 220 11.21 -16.54 23.37
C GLY A 220 10.72 -15.82 22.12
N ALA A 221 11.06 -16.35 20.94
CA ALA A 221 10.63 -15.79 19.66
C ALA A 221 9.10 -15.69 19.51
N GLY A 222 8.35 -16.67 20.04
CA GLY A 222 6.88 -16.66 20.03
C GLY A 222 6.25 -15.64 20.99
N ALA A 223 7.01 -15.07 21.93
CA ALA A 223 6.53 -14.01 22.82
C ALA A 223 6.63 -12.61 22.18
N GLN A 224 7.30 -12.47 21.04
CA GLN A 224 7.38 -11.18 20.34
C GLN A 224 6.05 -10.86 19.64
N CYS A 225 5.52 -9.65 19.84
CA CYS A 225 4.27 -9.20 19.22
C CYS A 225 4.31 -9.36 17.68
N VAL A 226 5.46 -9.00 17.11
CA VAL A 226 5.69 -9.04 15.66
C VAL A 226 5.67 -10.47 15.09
N SER A 227 5.92 -11.51 15.90
CA SER A 227 5.91 -12.90 15.42
C SER A 227 4.51 -13.36 15.01
N CYS A 228 3.48 -12.83 15.65
CA CYS A 228 2.09 -13.19 15.37
C CYS A 228 1.37 -12.11 14.54
N HIS A 229 1.62 -10.83 14.85
CA HIS A 229 0.88 -9.71 14.27
C HIS A 229 1.52 -9.11 13.03
N MET A 230 2.80 -9.39 12.76
CA MET A 230 3.57 -8.87 11.64
C MET A 230 4.43 -9.97 11.03
N ILE A 231 3.76 -10.97 10.46
CA ILE A 231 4.38 -12.18 9.93
C ILE A 231 5.52 -11.80 8.97
N GLU A 232 6.68 -12.42 9.19
CA GLU A 232 7.89 -12.19 8.41
C GLU A 232 7.97 -13.14 7.21
N ARG A 233 8.41 -12.63 6.07
CA ARG A 233 8.66 -13.38 4.84
C ARG A 233 9.88 -12.79 4.13
N THR A 234 10.54 -13.62 3.32
CA THR A 234 11.63 -13.17 2.45
C THR A 234 11.12 -13.03 1.01
N TYR A 235 11.20 -11.81 0.49
CA TYR A 235 10.83 -11.45 -0.87
C TYR A 235 12.09 -11.32 -1.73
N MET A 236 11.95 -11.54 -3.04
CA MET A 236 13.07 -11.46 -3.99
C MET A 236 14.30 -12.32 -3.62
N GLY A 237 14.12 -13.31 -2.74
CA GLY A 237 15.16 -14.20 -2.22
C GLY A 237 16.16 -13.58 -1.24
N ILE A 238 16.14 -12.26 -1.05
CA ILE A 238 17.15 -11.53 -0.25
C ILE A 238 16.55 -10.54 0.75
N ASP A 239 15.27 -10.19 0.60
CA ASP A 239 14.68 -9.07 1.29
C ASP A 239 13.65 -9.55 2.32
N THR A 240 14.09 -9.69 3.56
CA THR A 240 13.23 -10.12 4.67
C THR A 240 12.47 -8.94 5.23
N ARG A 241 11.14 -9.01 5.18
CA ARG A 241 10.25 -7.95 5.64
C ARG A 241 9.09 -8.51 6.44
N ARG A 242 8.50 -7.63 7.26
CA ARG A 242 7.34 -7.93 8.09
C ARG A 242 6.11 -7.27 7.52
N ASP A 243 5.00 -7.99 7.47
CA ASP A 243 3.72 -7.42 7.05
C ASP A 243 3.25 -6.31 8.01
N HIS A 244 2.77 -5.19 7.45
CA HIS A 244 2.39 -3.98 8.19
C HIS A 244 0.86 -3.81 8.35
N SER A 245 0.08 -4.89 8.22
CA SER A 245 -1.35 -4.84 8.49
C SER A 245 -1.68 -5.00 9.98
N PHE A 246 -0.69 -5.42 10.80
CA PHE A 246 -0.75 -5.59 12.26
C PHE A 246 -1.93 -6.47 12.72
N ARG A 247 -2.25 -7.51 11.96
CA ARG A 247 -3.49 -8.26 12.12
C ARG A 247 -3.48 -9.10 13.37
N VAL A 248 -4.65 -9.23 13.99
CA VAL A 248 -4.90 -10.34 14.92
C VAL A 248 -4.88 -11.63 14.11
N PRO A 249 -4.10 -12.67 14.50
CA PRO A 249 -3.98 -13.91 13.73
C PRO A 249 -5.33 -14.53 13.39
N ARG A 250 -5.50 -14.89 12.11
CA ARG A 250 -6.72 -15.50 11.54
C ARG A 250 -6.41 -16.84 10.86
N PRO A 251 -6.03 -17.87 11.63
CA PRO A 251 -5.74 -19.19 11.06
C PRO A 251 -6.93 -19.80 10.30
N ASP A 252 -8.16 -19.37 10.60
CA ASP A 252 -9.37 -19.76 9.88
C ASP A 252 -9.41 -19.28 8.41
N LEU A 253 -8.53 -18.34 8.03
CA LEU A 253 -8.37 -17.90 6.64
C LEU A 253 -7.37 -18.75 5.85
N ALA A 254 -6.67 -19.71 6.47
CA ALA A 254 -5.72 -20.58 5.76
C ALA A 254 -6.31 -21.31 4.53
N PRO A 255 -7.57 -21.80 4.54
CA PRO A 255 -8.19 -22.40 3.34
C PRO A 255 -8.33 -21.45 2.14
N THR A 256 -8.18 -20.13 2.34
CA THR A 256 -8.13 -19.16 1.24
C THR A 256 -6.76 -19.13 0.55
N GLY A 257 -5.73 -19.73 1.14
CA GLY A 257 -4.33 -19.58 0.75
C GLY A 257 -3.62 -18.40 1.42
N SER A 258 -4.23 -17.81 2.47
CA SER A 258 -3.62 -16.76 3.28
C SER A 258 -2.63 -17.35 4.29
N PRO A 259 -1.55 -16.63 4.66
CA PRO A 259 -0.54 -17.13 5.59
C PRO A 259 -1.09 -17.30 7.01
N ASN A 260 -0.42 -18.13 7.80
CA ASN A 260 -0.83 -18.44 9.16
C ASN A 260 0.38 -18.40 10.11
N ALA A 261 0.41 -17.38 10.98
CA ALA A 261 1.50 -17.16 11.93
C ALA A 261 1.76 -18.36 12.85
N CYS A 262 0.74 -19.17 13.14
CA CYS A 262 0.86 -20.29 14.06
C CYS A 262 1.58 -21.46 13.39
N THR A 263 1.17 -21.85 12.18
CA THR A 263 1.72 -23.03 11.50
C THR A 263 3.07 -22.76 10.85
N ASP A 264 3.52 -21.50 10.78
CA ASP A 264 4.90 -21.15 10.44
C ASP A 264 5.91 -21.69 11.46
N CYS A 265 5.55 -21.70 12.75
CA CYS A 265 6.39 -22.25 13.83
C CYS A 265 5.96 -23.66 14.25
N HIS A 266 4.66 -23.97 14.17
CA HIS A 266 4.08 -25.27 14.51
C HIS A 266 3.81 -26.09 13.25
N ALA A 267 4.87 -26.46 12.53
CA ALA A 267 4.77 -27.13 11.22
C ALA A 267 4.11 -28.52 11.27
N ASP A 268 4.02 -29.13 12.46
CA ASP A 268 3.38 -30.42 12.71
C ASP A 268 1.90 -30.29 13.15
N ARG A 269 1.33 -29.08 13.06
CA ARG A 269 -0.06 -28.78 13.42
C ARG A 269 -0.82 -28.20 12.24
N SER A 270 -2.13 -28.40 12.24
CA SER A 270 -3.00 -27.86 11.20
C SER A 270 -3.47 -26.43 11.54
N ALA A 271 -4.05 -25.75 10.55
CA ALA A 271 -4.68 -24.46 10.78
C ALA A 271 -5.90 -24.59 11.70
N GLU A 272 -6.66 -25.68 11.61
CA GLU A 272 -7.81 -25.98 12.46
C GLU A 272 -7.38 -26.10 13.94
N TRP A 273 -6.25 -26.75 14.21
CA TRP A 273 -5.68 -26.78 15.57
C TRP A 273 -5.42 -25.36 16.10
N ALA A 274 -4.86 -24.47 15.28
CA ALA A 274 -4.63 -23.08 15.68
C ALA A 274 -5.94 -22.32 15.92
N VAL A 275 -6.98 -22.58 15.11
CA VAL A 275 -8.33 -22.02 15.31
C VAL A 275 -8.90 -22.44 16.66
N GLU A 276 -8.82 -23.73 16.99
CA GLU A 276 -9.30 -24.33 18.24
C GLU A 276 -8.52 -23.81 19.46
N GLU A 277 -7.19 -23.76 19.39
CA GLU A 277 -6.37 -23.21 20.46
C GLU A 277 -6.72 -21.74 20.71
N LEU A 278 -6.78 -20.92 19.66
CA LEU A 278 -7.21 -19.53 19.83
C LEU A 278 -8.61 -19.48 20.44
N ALA A 279 -9.55 -20.37 20.06
CA ALA A 279 -10.93 -20.35 20.57
C ALA A 279 -10.96 -20.61 22.08
N ARG A 280 -10.13 -21.54 22.54
CA ARG A 280 -9.96 -21.85 23.96
C ARG A 280 -9.31 -20.71 24.74
N ARG A 281 -8.29 -20.07 24.17
CA ARG A 281 -7.53 -18.98 24.81
C ARG A 281 -8.27 -17.63 24.80
N PHE A 282 -9.03 -17.37 23.74
CA PHE A 282 -9.77 -16.13 23.50
C PHE A 282 -11.23 -16.43 23.10
N PRO A 283 -12.06 -16.94 24.02
CA PRO A 283 -13.43 -17.38 23.72
C PRO A 283 -14.36 -16.23 23.30
N ALA A 284 -14.09 -15.00 23.77
CA ALA A 284 -14.90 -13.82 23.47
C ALA A 284 -14.30 -12.91 22.36
N SER A 285 -13.42 -13.44 21.50
CA SER A 285 -12.77 -12.64 20.46
C SER A 285 -13.77 -12.19 19.39
N SER A 286 -13.87 -10.87 19.19
CA SER A 286 -14.64 -10.25 18.09
C SER A 286 -13.91 -10.24 16.75
N HIS A 287 -12.67 -10.74 16.70
CA HIS A 287 -11.87 -10.81 15.48
C HIS A 287 -12.20 -12.02 14.61
N ARG A 288 -13.06 -12.93 15.08
CA ARG A 288 -13.56 -14.07 14.31
C ARG A 288 -14.83 -13.65 13.57
N GLY A 289 -14.94 -13.99 12.29
CA GLY A 289 -16.12 -13.67 11.49
C GLY A 289 -15.81 -13.42 10.01
N PRO A 290 -16.78 -12.88 9.26
CA PRO A 290 -16.60 -12.57 7.85
C PRO A 290 -15.35 -11.71 7.61
N HIS A 291 -14.62 -12.02 6.54
CA HIS A 291 -13.44 -11.28 6.14
C HIS A 291 -13.41 -11.19 4.62
N HIS A 292 -12.93 -10.08 4.06
CA HIS A 292 -12.87 -9.90 2.60
C HIS A 292 -12.04 -11.00 1.90
N ALA A 293 -11.11 -11.63 2.63
CA ALA A 293 -10.31 -12.77 2.15
C ALA A 293 -11.14 -13.89 1.53
N THR A 294 -12.28 -14.25 2.14
CA THR A 294 -13.09 -15.36 1.65
C THR A 294 -13.73 -15.01 0.32
N THR A 295 -14.27 -13.79 0.20
CA THR A 295 -14.83 -13.25 -1.05
C THR A 295 -13.75 -13.08 -2.13
N PHE A 296 -12.58 -12.53 -1.77
CA PHE A 296 -11.49 -12.34 -2.74
C PHE A 296 -10.93 -13.66 -3.24
N ALA A 297 -10.77 -14.65 -2.36
CA ALA A 297 -10.33 -15.99 -2.76
C ALA A 297 -11.37 -16.69 -3.65
N ALA A 298 -12.66 -16.54 -3.34
CA ALA A 298 -13.74 -17.06 -4.18
C ALA A 298 -13.74 -16.39 -5.56
N ALA A 299 -13.68 -15.05 -5.61
CA ALA A 299 -13.62 -14.29 -6.86
C ALA A 299 -12.39 -14.62 -7.72
N ARG A 300 -11.22 -14.82 -7.11
CA ARG A 300 -10.00 -15.21 -7.84
C ARG A 300 -10.07 -16.63 -8.42
N ARG A 301 -10.81 -17.55 -7.78
CA ARG A 301 -11.00 -18.92 -8.28
C ARG A 301 -12.14 -19.05 -9.29
N SER A 302 -13.25 -18.40 -9.01
CA SER A 302 -14.49 -18.48 -9.80
C SER A 302 -15.18 -17.12 -9.75
N PRO A 303 -14.81 -16.22 -10.66
CA PRO A 303 -15.29 -14.84 -10.66
C PRO A 303 -16.83 -14.73 -10.78
N GLN A 304 -17.47 -15.64 -11.53
CA GLN A 304 -18.91 -15.57 -11.81
C GLN A 304 -19.75 -15.63 -10.52
N GLY A 305 -20.74 -14.74 -10.43
CA GLY A 305 -21.66 -14.67 -9.29
C GLY A 305 -21.11 -14.00 -8.03
N GLN A 306 -19.85 -13.55 -8.02
CA GLN A 306 -19.25 -12.88 -6.85
C GLN A 306 -19.52 -11.38 -6.79
N ALA A 307 -20.04 -10.79 -7.88
CA ALA A 307 -20.23 -9.35 -8.00
C ALA A 307 -21.04 -8.71 -6.85
N PRO A 308 -22.17 -9.29 -6.39
CA PRO A 308 -22.92 -8.72 -5.26
C PRO A 308 -22.09 -8.65 -3.96
N ALA A 309 -21.37 -9.73 -3.62
CA ALA A 309 -20.57 -9.77 -2.40
C ALA A 309 -19.35 -8.83 -2.47
N LEU A 310 -18.75 -8.66 -3.65
CA LEU A 310 -17.69 -7.69 -3.90
C LEU A 310 -18.23 -6.25 -3.81
N LEU A 311 -19.42 -6.00 -4.34
CA LEU A 311 -20.04 -4.68 -4.30
C LEU A 311 -20.36 -4.26 -2.87
N ASP A 312 -20.86 -5.20 -2.06
CA ASP A 312 -21.05 -4.96 -0.62
C ASP A 312 -19.73 -4.61 0.08
N ILE A 313 -18.59 -5.16 -0.33
CA ILE A 313 -17.28 -4.77 0.21
C ILE A 313 -16.92 -3.35 -0.24
N ALA A 314 -17.12 -3.03 -1.52
CA ALA A 314 -16.83 -1.71 -2.08
C ALA A 314 -17.67 -0.58 -1.46
N GLU A 315 -18.93 -0.85 -1.10
CA GLU A 315 -19.86 0.13 -0.51
C GLU A 315 -19.70 0.31 1.01
N ARG A 316 -18.99 -0.58 1.72
CA ARG A 316 -18.77 -0.49 3.17
C ARG A 316 -17.71 0.57 3.51
N ALA A 317 -18.14 1.75 3.94
CA ALA A 317 -17.27 2.89 4.27
C ALA A 317 -16.24 2.60 5.37
N GLU A 318 -16.52 1.66 6.28
CA GLU A 318 -15.59 1.27 7.36
C GLU A 318 -14.43 0.39 6.86
N THR A 319 -14.52 -0.13 5.63
CA THR A 319 -13.47 -0.91 4.99
C THR A 319 -12.42 0.02 4.38
N SER A 320 -11.13 -0.32 4.49
CA SER A 320 -10.05 0.51 3.93
C SER A 320 -10.23 0.76 2.42
N ALA A 321 -9.84 1.95 1.96
CA ALA A 321 -9.97 2.36 0.57
C ALA A 321 -9.34 1.35 -0.42
N ILE A 322 -8.17 0.80 -0.08
CA ILE A 322 -7.47 -0.17 -0.92
C ILE A 322 -8.23 -1.51 -1.04
N VAL A 323 -8.89 -1.97 0.02
CA VAL A 323 -9.75 -3.17 -0.03
C VAL A 323 -11.01 -2.90 -0.84
N ARG A 324 -11.66 -1.74 -0.63
CA ARG A 324 -12.84 -1.31 -1.40
C ARG A 324 -12.53 -1.20 -2.89
N ALA A 325 -11.42 -0.55 -3.24
CA ALA A 325 -10.93 -0.43 -4.62
C ALA A 325 -10.57 -1.79 -5.23
N THR A 326 -9.97 -2.70 -4.47
CA THR A 326 -9.71 -4.07 -4.93
C THR A 326 -11.02 -4.80 -5.26
N ALA A 327 -12.05 -4.64 -4.44
CA ALA A 327 -13.33 -5.28 -4.71
C ALA A 327 -13.94 -4.79 -6.03
N LEU A 328 -13.83 -3.49 -6.34
CA LEU A 328 -14.22 -2.92 -7.63
C LEU A 328 -13.40 -3.50 -8.79
N GLU A 329 -12.09 -3.60 -8.66
CA GLU A 329 -11.23 -4.20 -9.70
C GLU A 329 -11.64 -5.66 -10.00
N LEU A 330 -11.98 -6.44 -8.97
CA LEU A 330 -12.48 -7.81 -9.12
C LEU A 330 -13.87 -7.86 -9.79
N ILE A 331 -14.74 -6.86 -9.58
CA ILE A 331 -16.02 -6.75 -10.31
C ILE A 331 -15.78 -6.46 -11.79
N GLY A 332 -14.83 -5.57 -12.12
CA GLY A 332 -14.51 -5.25 -13.52
C GLY A 332 -14.14 -6.49 -14.34
N ALA A 333 -13.46 -7.47 -13.72
CA ALA A 333 -13.08 -8.72 -14.37
C ALA A 333 -14.26 -9.65 -14.73
N VAL A 334 -15.41 -9.52 -14.05
CA VAL A 334 -16.61 -10.35 -14.33
C VAL A 334 -17.59 -9.71 -15.30
N GLN A 335 -17.37 -8.44 -15.65
CA GLN A 335 -18.22 -7.65 -16.52
C GLN A 335 -19.71 -7.61 -16.12
N ASP A 336 -19.98 -7.52 -14.82
CA ASP A 336 -21.34 -7.52 -14.27
C ASP A 336 -22.03 -6.15 -14.43
N ARG A 337 -22.95 -6.06 -15.38
CA ARG A 337 -23.70 -4.83 -15.68
C ARG A 337 -24.52 -4.30 -14.49
N PRO A 338 -25.29 -5.11 -13.73
CA PRO A 338 -26.03 -4.61 -12.57
C PRO A 338 -25.13 -3.93 -11.53
N SER A 339 -23.92 -4.46 -11.30
CA SER A 339 -22.94 -3.81 -10.43
C SER A 339 -22.41 -2.51 -11.04
N ALA A 340 -22.16 -2.46 -12.35
CA ALA A 340 -21.74 -1.24 -13.04
C ALA A 340 -22.78 -0.11 -12.96
N GLU A 341 -24.07 -0.42 -13.00
CA GLU A 341 -25.14 0.56 -12.80
C GLU A 341 -25.18 1.08 -11.34
N ARG A 342 -24.74 0.28 -10.36
CA ARG A 342 -24.77 0.64 -8.94
C ARG A 342 -23.52 1.39 -8.46
N VAL A 343 -22.40 1.37 -9.18
CA VAL A 343 -21.18 2.09 -8.77
C VAL A 343 -21.21 3.60 -8.97
N GLY A 344 -22.30 4.16 -9.53
CA GLY A 344 -22.42 5.60 -9.76
C GLY A 344 -22.14 6.46 -8.52
N ARG A 345 -22.50 5.99 -7.31
CA ARG A 345 -22.18 6.69 -6.06
C ARG A 345 -20.69 6.69 -5.71
N LEU A 346 -19.98 5.63 -6.08
CA LEU A 346 -18.54 5.44 -5.78
C LEU A 346 -17.64 6.30 -6.68
N LEU A 347 -18.17 6.80 -7.80
CA LEU A 347 -17.49 7.78 -8.65
C LEU A 347 -17.26 9.12 -7.94
N SER A 348 -18.02 9.41 -6.88
CA SER A 348 -17.90 10.63 -6.06
C SER A 348 -17.40 10.33 -4.64
N ASP A 349 -16.78 9.17 -4.41
CA ASP A 349 -16.25 8.78 -3.10
C ASP A 349 -15.15 9.75 -2.63
N ALA A 350 -15.02 9.93 -1.32
CA ALA A 350 -13.95 10.75 -0.75
C ALA A 350 -12.55 10.20 -1.10
N GLU A 351 -12.44 8.87 -1.19
CA GLU A 351 -11.19 8.16 -1.43
C GLU A 351 -10.84 8.11 -2.93
N PRO A 352 -9.69 8.69 -3.36
CA PRO A 352 -9.30 8.71 -4.77
C PRO A 352 -9.11 7.31 -5.36
N LEU A 353 -8.60 6.35 -4.57
CA LEU A 353 -8.46 4.96 -5.01
C LEU A 353 -9.83 4.35 -5.39
N VAL A 354 -10.88 4.68 -4.65
CA VAL A 354 -12.22 4.15 -4.88
C VAL A 354 -12.84 4.78 -6.13
N ARG A 355 -12.70 6.10 -6.30
CA ARG A 355 -13.14 6.78 -7.54
C ARG A 355 -12.44 6.21 -8.78
N ALA A 356 -11.12 6.06 -8.72
CA ALA A 356 -10.34 5.51 -9.83
C ALA A 356 -10.73 4.05 -10.15
N ALA A 357 -10.91 3.20 -9.13
CA ALA A 357 -11.32 1.81 -9.34
C ALA A 357 -12.78 1.70 -9.85
N ALA A 358 -13.68 2.57 -9.38
CA ALA A 358 -15.06 2.63 -9.87
C ALA A 358 -15.12 3.01 -11.35
N ALA A 359 -14.28 3.95 -11.79
CA ALA A 359 -14.17 4.29 -13.21
C ALA A 359 -13.74 3.09 -14.07
N GLY A 360 -12.83 2.26 -13.53
CA GLY A 360 -12.29 1.09 -14.22
C GLY A 360 -13.29 -0.03 -14.51
N ILE A 361 -14.45 -0.08 -13.84
CA ILE A 361 -15.46 -1.12 -14.09
C ILE A 361 -16.49 -0.75 -15.15
N LEU A 362 -16.59 0.54 -15.48
CA LEU A 362 -17.59 1.06 -16.42
C LEU A 362 -17.40 0.71 -17.90
N PRO A 363 -16.25 0.22 -18.40
CA PRO A 363 -16.14 -0.29 -19.78
C PRO A 363 -17.12 -1.43 -20.14
N THR A 364 -17.84 -1.95 -19.16
CA THR A 364 -18.94 -2.92 -19.32
C THR A 364 -20.26 -2.29 -19.77
N LEU A 365 -20.40 -0.96 -19.62
CA LEU A 365 -21.59 -0.20 -20.02
C LEU A 365 -21.49 0.30 -21.46
N PRO A 366 -22.63 0.60 -22.12
CA PRO A 366 -22.63 1.27 -23.41
C PRO A 366 -21.85 2.59 -23.41
N PRO A 367 -21.18 2.96 -24.53
CA PRO A 367 -20.37 4.17 -24.63
C PRO A 367 -21.01 5.47 -24.14
N ASP A 368 -22.27 5.72 -24.49
CA ASP A 368 -22.97 6.97 -24.12
C ASP A 368 -23.24 7.05 -22.62
N GLU A 369 -23.64 5.94 -22.01
CA GLU A 369 -23.87 5.83 -20.56
C GLU A 369 -22.55 6.01 -19.80
N ARG A 370 -21.49 5.32 -20.25
CA ARG A 370 -20.15 5.45 -19.69
C ARG A 370 -19.61 6.87 -19.81
N LEU A 371 -19.78 7.53 -20.97
CA LEU A 371 -19.38 8.93 -21.15
C LEU A 371 -20.12 9.86 -20.20
N SER A 372 -21.43 9.67 -20.05
CA SER A 372 -22.26 10.45 -19.10
C SER A 372 -21.73 10.32 -17.67
N MET A 373 -21.43 9.09 -17.23
CA MET A 373 -20.96 8.80 -15.87
C MET A 373 -19.51 9.26 -15.61
N LEU A 374 -18.61 9.14 -16.59
CA LEU A 374 -17.18 9.42 -16.42
C LEU A 374 -16.79 10.86 -16.71
N ARG A 375 -17.60 11.62 -17.43
CA ARG A 375 -17.29 13.01 -17.79
C ARG A 375 -16.89 13.88 -16.58
N PRO A 376 -17.54 13.79 -15.41
CA PRO A 376 -17.11 14.56 -14.23
C PRO A 376 -15.70 14.20 -13.75
N LEU A 377 -15.29 12.93 -13.86
CA LEU A 377 -14.00 12.43 -13.37
C LEU A 377 -12.82 12.86 -14.25
N LEU A 378 -13.06 13.24 -15.51
CA LEU A 378 -12.03 13.85 -16.36
C LEU A 378 -11.54 15.20 -15.81
N SER A 379 -12.31 15.82 -14.92
CA SER A 379 -11.97 17.06 -14.21
C SER A 379 -11.71 16.83 -12.72
N ASP A 380 -11.53 15.58 -12.27
CA ASP A 380 -11.16 15.28 -10.88
C ASP A 380 -9.86 16.02 -10.51
N PRO A 381 -9.72 16.55 -9.28
CA PRO A 381 -8.50 17.22 -8.86
C PRO A 381 -7.24 16.34 -8.98
N LEU A 382 -7.39 15.01 -8.89
CA LEU A 382 -6.26 14.08 -8.84
C LEU A 382 -6.07 13.33 -10.16
N ARG A 383 -4.82 13.30 -10.64
CA ARG A 383 -4.42 12.69 -11.90
C ARG A 383 -4.81 11.23 -12.00
N ALA A 384 -4.62 10.44 -10.94
CA ALA A 384 -4.93 9.02 -10.95
C ALA A 384 -6.40 8.73 -11.32
N VAL A 385 -7.33 9.59 -10.85
CA VAL A 385 -8.75 9.47 -11.17
C VAL A 385 -9.01 9.90 -12.62
N ARG A 386 -8.40 11.02 -13.06
CA ARG A 386 -8.50 11.47 -14.45
C ARG A 386 -7.97 10.43 -15.45
N GLU A 387 -6.83 9.82 -15.16
CA GLU A 387 -6.24 8.77 -16.00
C GLU A 387 -7.10 7.51 -16.01
N ALA A 388 -7.65 7.08 -14.88
CA ALA A 388 -8.57 5.95 -14.83
C ALA A 388 -9.82 6.20 -15.68
N ALA A 389 -10.42 7.40 -15.57
CA ALA A 389 -11.56 7.79 -16.39
C ALA A 389 -11.21 7.88 -17.88
N ALA A 390 -10.07 8.46 -18.23
CA ALA A 390 -9.60 8.54 -19.62
C ALA A 390 -9.36 7.15 -20.22
N ARG A 391 -8.70 6.25 -19.49
CA ARG A 391 -8.48 4.85 -19.92
C ARG A 391 -9.79 4.13 -20.16
N ALA A 392 -10.76 4.33 -19.28
CA ALA A 392 -12.09 3.75 -19.42
C ALA A 392 -12.88 4.31 -20.61
N LEU A 393 -12.44 5.41 -21.26
CA LEU A 393 -13.10 6.03 -22.42
C LEU A 393 -12.33 5.88 -23.75
N LEU A 394 -11.17 5.21 -23.77
CA LEU A 394 -10.29 5.15 -24.95
C LEU A 394 -11.00 4.59 -26.21
N ASP A 395 -11.87 3.61 -26.05
CA ASP A 395 -12.64 3.00 -27.16
C ASP A 395 -13.86 3.83 -27.58
N VAL A 396 -14.34 4.75 -26.74
CA VAL A 396 -15.38 5.71 -27.10
C VAL A 396 -14.82 6.76 -28.04
N ALA A 397 -13.63 7.28 -27.72
CA ALA A 397 -12.96 8.33 -28.50
C ALA A 397 -12.53 7.87 -29.91
N ALA A 398 -12.39 6.56 -30.13
CA ALA A 398 -11.96 5.98 -31.41
C ALA A 398 -13.09 5.79 -32.44
N ARG A 399 -14.35 6.12 -32.10
CA ARG A 399 -15.46 6.02 -33.06
C ARG A 399 -15.55 7.30 -33.90
N PRO A 400 -15.38 7.24 -35.24
CA PRO A 400 -15.71 8.37 -36.08
C PRO A 400 -17.23 8.60 -35.99
N GLY A 401 -17.61 9.86 -35.76
CA GLY A 401 -19.00 10.28 -35.68
C GLY A 401 -19.76 10.18 -37.00
#